data_AF-G6EK45-F1
#
_entry.id   AF-G6EK45-F1
#
_cell.length_a   1.000
_cell.length_b   1.000
_cell.length_c   1.000
_cell.angle_alpha   90.00
_cell.angle_beta   90.00
_cell.angle_gamma   90.00
#
_symmetry.space_group_name_H-M   'P 1'
#
loop_
_entity.id
_entity.type
_entity.pdbx_description
1 polymer ?
#
loop_
_entity_poly.entity_id
_entity_poly.type
_entity_poly.pdbx_seq_one_letter_code
_entity_poly.pdbx_strand_id
1 'polypeptide(L)'
;MANYPVNVPDRGDVRVELNEMFDLAAKRAAAMAAAFTLFSTEYSRSKGKAPNDLRAMLSYDEPDILALILERGVARGEIDAGRLTPPIAHLLPDLFRHHVLMTWSAPDADLRTAWIDTIFLPLVGAEKACF
;
A
#
# COMPACT_ATOMS: atom_id res chain seq x y z
N MET A 1 4.72 -22.82 -11.47
CA MET A 1 3.99 -21.61 -11.01
C MET A 1 4.92 -20.44 -11.25
N ALA A 2 4.55 -19.50 -12.13
CA ALA A 2 5.37 -18.33 -12.42
C ALA A 2 5.47 -17.49 -11.15
N ASN A 3 6.67 -17.41 -10.59
CA ASN A 3 6.99 -16.51 -9.50
C ASN A 3 7.05 -15.11 -10.11
N TYR A 4 5.91 -14.45 -10.28
CA TYR A 4 5.90 -13.02 -10.56
C TYR A 4 6.57 -12.39 -9.35
N PRO A 5 7.71 -11.69 -9.49
CA PRO A 5 8.24 -10.95 -8.36
C PRO A 5 7.17 -9.93 -7.97
N VAL A 6 6.47 -10.22 -6.87
CA VAL A 6 5.60 -9.29 -6.14
C VAL A 6 6.53 -8.33 -5.39
N ASN A 7 7.50 -7.76 -6.09
CA ASN A 7 8.53 -6.95 -5.47
C ASN A 7 8.67 -5.67 -6.28
N VAL A 8 8.61 -4.54 -5.58
CA VAL A 8 8.92 -3.23 -6.13
C VAL A 8 10.44 -3.18 -6.34
N PRO A 9 10.91 -3.04 -7.59
CA PRO A 9 12.34 -2.95 -7.87
C PRO A 9 12.99 -1.83 -7.05
N ASP A 10 14.26 -1.98 -6.70
CA ASP A 10 15.01 -0.87 -6.11
C ASP A 10 15.15 0.23 -7.17
N ARG A 11 14.55 1.38 -6.92
CA ARG A 11 14.61 2.54 -7.82
C ARG A 11 15.64 3.56 -7.36
N GLY A 12 16.23 3.36 -6.18
CA GLY A 12 17.13 4.32 -5.54
C GLY A 12 16.41 5.55 -4.98
N ASP A 13 15.08 5.52 -4.88
CA ASP A 13 14.25 6.61 -4.35
C ASP A 13 13.00 6.02 -3.67
N VAL A 14 12.87 6.27 -2.36
CA VAL A 14 11.77 5.74 -1.54
C VAL A 14 10.42 6.22 -2.05
N ARG A 15 10.30 7.49 -2.46
CA ARG A 15 9.04 8.06 -2.93
C ARG A 15 8.55 7.36 -4.20
N VAL A 16 9.44 7.09 -5.14
CA VAL A 16 9.11 6.35 -6.37
C VAL A 16 8.66 4.94 -6.03
N GLU A 17 9.41 4.23 -5.19
CA GLU A 17 9.09 2.87 -4.78
C GLU A 17 7.74 2.78 -4.05
N LEU A 18 7.42 3.73 -3.17
CA LEU A 18 6.13 3.78 -2.47
C LEU A 18 4.95 4.03 -3.42
N ASN A 19 5.12 4.89 -4.43
CA ASN A 19 4.08 5.09 -5.44
C ASN A 19 3.88 3.82 -6.29
N GLU A 20 4.97 3.13 -6.69
CA GLU A 20 4.88 1.85 -7.41
C GLU A 20 4.18 0.76 -6.57
N MET A 21 4.46 0.70 -5.27
CA MET A 21 3.77 -0.19 -4.33
C MET A 21 2.26 0.09 -4.32
N PHE A 22 1.88 1.36 -4.22
CA PHE A 22 0.48 1.77 -4.24
C PHE A 22 -0.22 1.51 -5.57
N ASP A 23 0.47 1.64 -6.71
CA ASP A 23 -0.03 1.26 -8.03
C ASP A 23 -0.32 -0.23 -8.13
N LEU A 24 0.57 -1.05 -7.57
CA LEU A 24 0.36 -2.48 -7.51
C LEU A 24 -0.84 -2.83 -6.61
N ALA A 25 -0.96 -2.19 -5.44
CA ALA A 25 -2.09 -2.36 -4.53
C ALA A 25 -3.43 -1.95 -5.17
N ALA A 26 -3.47 -0.80 -5.87
CA ALA A 26 -4.67 -0.33 -6.56
C ALA A 26 -5.09 -1.26 -7.71
N LYS A 27 -4.14 -1.73 -8.53
CA LYS A 27 -4.41 -2.70 -9.60
C LYS A 27 -4.97 -4.00 -9.04
N ARG A 28 -4.45 -4.48 -7.91
CA ARG A 28 -4.98 -5.66 -7.21
C ARG A 28 -6.39 -5.41 -6.75
N ALA A 29 -6.65 -4.34 -5.99
CA ALA A 29 -7.99 -4.01 -5.51
C ALA A 29 -9.02 -3.95 -6.66
N ALA A 30 -8.66 -3.36 -7.80
CA ALA A 30 -9.51 -3.31 -8.99
C ALA A 30 -9.74 -4.70 -9.61
N ALA A 31 -8.69 -5.52 -9.77
CA ALA A 31 -8.82 -6.88 -10.28
C ALA A 31 -9.70 -7.76 -9.38
N MET A 32 -9.60 -7.56 -8.06
CA MET A 32 -10.45 -8.25 -7.09
C MET A 32 -11.90 -7.80 -7.16
N ALA A 33 -12.17 -6.50 -7.26
CA ALA A 33 -13.53 -5.98 -7.46
C ALA A 33 -14.15 -6.50 -8.78
N ALA A 34 -13.37 -6.57 -9.86
CA ALA A 34 -13.80 -7.13 -11.13
C ALA A 34 -14.09 -8.64 -11.03
N ALA A 35 -13.21 -9.42 -10.39
CA ALA A 35 -13.42 -10.84 -10.14
C ALA A 35 -14.69 -11.07 -9.30
N PHE A 36 -14.87 -10.29 -8.23
CA PHE A 36 -16.06 -10.35 -7.40
C PHE A 36 -17.33 -10.03 -8.23
N THR A 37 -17.28 -9.04 -9.10
CA THR A 37 -18.40 -8.70 -10.00
C THR A 37 -18.73 -9.85 -10.95
N LEU A 38 -17.73 -10.46 -11.58
CA LEU A 38 -17.90 -11.60 -12.50
C LEU A 38 -18.47 -12.83 -11.78
N PHE A 39 -17.96 -13.17 -10.59
CA PHE A 39 -18.49 -14.26 -9.76
C PHE A 39 -19.86 -13.91 -9.16
N SER A 40 -20.19 -12.63 -8.99
CA SER A 40 -21.48 -12.18 -8.45
C SER A 40 -22.66 -12.30 -9.43
N THR A 41 -22.39 -12.53 -10.72
CA THR A 41 -23.41 -12.92 -11.70
C THR A 41 -24.07 -14.27 -11.33
N GLU A 42 -23.38 -15.15 -10.60
CA GLU A 42 -23.95 -16.36 -9.94
C GLU A 42 -24.40 -16.09 -8.48
N TYR A 43 -23.84 -15.08 -7.80
CA TYR A 43 -24.07 -14.78 -6.37
C TYR A 43 -25.17 -13.74 -6.07
N SER A 44 -25.95 -13.33 -7.08
CA SER A 44 -27.01 -12.29 -6.98
C SER A 44 -28.19 -12.61 -6.04
N ARG A 45 -28.05 -13.60 -5.14
CA ARG A 45 -29.06 -13.96 -4.14
C ARG A 45 -28.62 -13.73 -2.69
N SER A 46 -27.36 -13.39 -2.39
CA SER A 46 -26.92 -13.26 -0.99
C SER A 46 -26.59 -11.81 -0.60
N LYS A 47 -27.48 -11.23 0.21
CA LYS A 47 -27.26 -9.99 0.96
C LYS A 47 -26.19 -10.25 2.02
N GLY A 48 -25.05 -9.54 1.96
CA GLY A 48 -24.26 -9.20 3.16
C GLY A 48 -22.90 -9.88 3.40
N LYS A 49 -22.33 -10.68 2.49
CA LYS A 49 -20.99 -11.30 2.72
C LYS A 49 -19.79 -10.58 2.07
N ALA A 50 -20.01 -9.56 1.24
CA ALA A 50 -18.97 -8.82 0.54
C ALA A 50 -17.84 -8.19 1.40
N PRO A 51 -18.07 -7.64 2.62
CA PRO A 51 -17.02 -6.94 3.36
C PRO A 51 -15.90 -7.83 3.90
N ASN A 52 -16.25 -9.01 4.41
CA ASN A 52 -15.29 -9.86 5.12
C ASN A 52 -14.31 -10.55 4.16
N ASP A 53 -14.78 -10.93 2.98
CA ASP A 53 -13.93 -11.56 1.95
C ASP A 53 -12.95 -10.54 1.36
N LEU A 54 -13.40 -9.31 1.07
CA LEU A 54 -12.52 -8.21 0.68
C LEU A 54 -11.46 -7.91 1.76
N ARG A 55 -11.86 -7.89 3.04
CA ARG A 55 -10.92 -7.65 4.17
C ARG A 55 -9.86 -8.76 4.30
N ALA A 56 -10.24 -10.03 4.16
CA ALA A 56 -9.31 -11.15 4.21
C ALA A 56 -8.31 -11.12 3.04
N MET A 57 -8.78 -10.68 1.87
CA MET A 57 -7.99 -10.60 0.64
C MET A 57 -6.98 -9.46 0.61
N LEU A 58 -7.26 -8.34 1.29
CA LEU A 58 -6.33 -7.21 1.45
C LEU A 58 -5.23 -7.44 2.50
N SER A 59 -5.29 -8.57 3.22
CA SER A 59 -4.40 -8.86 4.35
C SER A 59 -3.12 -9.62 3.98
N TYR A 60 -2.98 -10.12 2.74
CA TYR A 60 -1.84 -10.94 2.32
C TYR A 60 -0.86 -10.14 1.42
N ASP A 61 0.45 -10.27 1.69
CA ASP A 61 1.60 -9.88 0.83
C ASP A 61 2.04 -8.39 0.79
N GLU A 62 1.32 -7.47 1.44
CA GLU A 62 1.68 -6.04 1.50
C GLU A 62 2.75 -5.66 2.56
N PRO A 63 2.80 -6.29 3.76
CA PRO A 63 3.76 -5.95 4.80
C PRO A 63 5.22 -6.14 4.36
N ASP A 64 5.50 -7.19 3.58
CA ASP A 64 6.86 -7.57 3.19
C ASP A 64 7.46 -6.59 2.16
N ILE A 65 6.64 -6.07 1.25
CA ILE A 65 7.10 -5.08 0.23
C ILE A 65 7.44 -3.76 0.92
N LEU A 66 6.56 -3.28 1.80
CA LEU A 66 6.80 -2.03 2.49
C LEU A 66 8.04 -2.11 3.37
N ALA A 67 8.20 -3.18 4.16
CA ALA A 67 9.37 -3.40 5.00
C ALA A 67 10.67 -3.30 4.18
N LEU A 68 10.73 -3.95 3.01
CA LEU A 68 11.88 -3.88 2.11
C LEU A 68 12.17 -2.44 1.63
N ILE A 69 11.13 -1.69 1.22
CA ILE A 69 11.28 -0.30 0.79
C ILE A 69 11.83 0.57 1.94
N LEU A 70 11.33 0.37 3.16
CA LEU A 70 11.78 1.11 4.33
C LEU A 70 13.23 0.77 4.70
N GLU A 71 13.60 -0.51 4.67
CA GLU A 71 14.99 -0.94 4.90
C GLU A 71 15.95 -0.30 3.88
N ARG A 72 15.58 -0.30 2.60
CA ARG A 72 16.36 0.37 1.54
C ARG A 72 16.47 1.87 1.78
N GLY A 73 15.37 2.53 2.14
CA GLY A 73 15.34 3.95 2.47
C GLY A 73 16.22 4.34 3.64
N VAL A 74 16.25 3.50 4.69
CA VAL A 74 17.14 3.65 5.84
C VAL A 74 18.61 3.47 5.42
N ALA A 75 18.90 2.43 4.64
CA ALA A 75 20.26 2.15 4.19
C ALA A 75 20.85 3.29 3.32
N ARG A 76 19.99 4.00 2.58
CA ARG A 76 20.36 5.18 1.77
C ARG A 76 20.39 6.49 2.56
N GLY A 77 19.89 6.50 3.80
CA GLY A 77 19.75 7.71 4.61
C GLY A 77 18.63 8.64 4.17
N GLU A 78 17.67 8.16 3.35
CA GLU A 78 16.44 8.90 3.02
C GLU A 78 15.46 8.89 4.20
N ILE A 79 15.48 7.81 4.98
CA ILE A 79 14.61 7.59 6.13
C ILE A 79 15.44 7.53 7.41
N ASP A 80 15.01 8.26 8.43
CA ASP A 80 15.52 8.13 9.80
C ASP A 80 14.88 6.92 10.49
N ALA A 81 15.68 5.87 10.72
CA ALA A 81 15.25 4.66 11.42
C ALA A 81 14.72 4.94 12.83
N GLY A 82 15.20 6.00 13.50
CA GLY A 82 14.71 6.41 14.82
C GLY A 82 13.27 6.94 14.79
N ARG A 83 12.79 7.37 13.63
CA ARG A 83 11.41 7.84 13.42
C ARG A 83 10.45 6.73 12.98
N LEU A 84 10.96 5.57 12.53
CA LEU A 84 10.16 4.40 12.12
C LEU A 84 9.61 3.62 13.33
N THR A 85 8.70 4.24 14.07
CA THR A 85 7.93 3.54 15.11
C THR A 85 6.92 2.56 14.49
N PRO A 86 6.47 1.52 15.21
CA PRO A 86 5.52 0.55 14.67
C PRO A 86 4.24 1.16 14.06
N PRO A 87 3.61 2.20 14.64
CA PRO A 87 2.46 2.85 14.03
C PRO A 87 2.78 3.54 12.69
N ILE A 88 3.98 4.13 12.56
CA ILE A 88 4.41 4.80 11.34
C ILE A 88 4.75 3.77 10.26
N ALA A 89 5.43 2.68 10.62
CA ALA A 89 5.79 1.62 9.70
C ALA A 89 4.58 0.94 9.03
N HIS A 90 3.42 0.93 9.68
CA HIS A 90 2.17 0.36 9.13
C HIS A 90 1.19 1.41 8.58
N LEU A 91 1.54 2.70 8.63
CA LEU A 91 0.61 3.79 8.33
C LEU A 91 0.05 3.72 6.90
N LEU A 92 0.92 3.54 5.90
CA LEU A 92 0.51 3.53 4.49
C LEU A 92 -0.48 2.39 4.16
N PRO A 93 -0.21 1.12 4.50
CA PRO A 93 -1.16 0.05 4.23
C PRO A 93 -2.44 0.19 5.07
N ASP A 94 -2.36 0.74 6.28
CA ASP A 94 -3.56 1.00 7.09
C ASP A 94 -4.46 2.07 6.46
N LEU A 95 -3.89 3.17 5.97
CA LEU A 95 -4.64 4.21 5.23
C LEU A 95 -5.29 3.66 3.97
N PHE A 96 -4.53 2.88 3.19
CA PHE A 96 -5.03 2.27 1.95
C PHE A 96 -6.20 1.32 2.23
N ARG A 97 -6.02 0.38 3.17
CA ARG A 97 -7.08 -0.57 3.55
C ARG A 97 -8.30 0.14 4.09
N HIS A 98 -8.12 1.13 4.97
CA HIS A 98 -9.23 1.92 5.50
C HIS A 98 -10.02 2.60 4.38
N HIS A 99 -9.34 3.24 3.42
CA HIS A 99 -10.01 3.89 2.29
C HIS A 99 -10.82 2.88 1.46
N VAL A 100 -10.23 1.74 1.10
CA VAL A 100 -10.92 0.70 0.31
C VAL A 100 -12.14 0.16 1.07
N LEU A 101 -12.03 -0.06 2.38
CA LEU A 101 -13.15 -0.55 3.19
C LEU A 101 -14.29 0.47 3.32
N MET A 102 -13.98 1.77 3.34
CA MET A 102 -14.99 2.81 3.50
C MET A 102 -15.62 3.25 2.19
N THR A 103 -14.85 3.27 1.10
CA THR A 103 -15.30 3.76 -0.21
C THR A 103 -15.65 2.66 -1.19
N TRP A 104 -15.25 1.42 -0.90
CA TRP A 104 -15.34 0.28 -1.82
C TRP A 104 -14.58 0.49 -3.14
N SER A 105 -13.57 1.36 -3.12
CA SER A 105 -12.75 1.70 -4.28
C SER A 105 -11.30 1.88 -3.89
N ALA A 106 -10.38 1.66 -4.84
CA ALA A 106 -8.99 2.05 -4.64
C ALA A 106 -8.88 3.59 -4.58
N PRO A 107 -8.03 4.14 -3.70
CA PRO A 107 -7.75 5.57 -3.71
C PRO A 107 -7.11 5.97 -5.06
N ASP A 108 -7.44 7.18 -5.52
CA ASP A 108 -6.87 7.73 -6.75
C ASP A 108 -5.36 8.02 -6.62
N ALA A 109 -4.71 8.35 -7.73
CA ALA A 109 -3.27 8.62 -7.73
C ALA A 109 -2.90 9.83 -6.86
N ASP A 110 -3.69 10.91 -6.93
CA ASP A 110 -3.41 12.15 -6.22
C ASP A 110 -3.47 11.96 -4.70
N LEU A 111 -4.46 11.21 -4.21
CA LEU A 111 -4.59 10.88 -2.78
C LEU A 111 -3.45 9.98 -2.30
N ARG A 112 -3.04 8.99 -3.11
CA ARG A 112 -1.91 8.09 -2.79
C ARG A 112 -0.60 8.88 -2.72
N THR A 113 -0.35 9.78 -3.68
CA THR A 113 0.80 10.68 -3.64
C THR A 113 0.73 11.64 -2.46
N ALA A 114 -0.45 12.17 -2.11
CA ALA A 114 -0.61 13.03 -0.95
C ALA A 114 -0.27 12.30 0.36
N TRP A 115 -0.69 11.04 0.53
CA TRP A 115 -0.31 10.25 1.71
C TRP A 115 1.20 10.06 1.83
N ILE A 116 1.91 9.89 0.72
CA ILE A 116 3.37 9.76 0.71
C ILE A 116 4.01 11.11 1.04
N ASP A 117 3.70 12.15 0.28
CA ASP A 117 4.45 13.42 0.29
C ASP A 117 4.10 14.32 1.47
N THR A 118 2.84 14.31 1.89
CA THR A 118 2.34 15.25 2.91
C THR A 118 2.23 14.62 4.30
N ILE A 119 2.17 13.29 4.38
CA ILE A 119 2.01 12.58 5.65
C ILE A 119 3.26 11.74 5.94
N PHE A 120 3.54 10.73 5.12
CA PHE A 120 4.53 9.72 5.47
C PHE A 120 5.98 10.23 5.42
N LEU A 121 6.41 10.81 4.30
CA LEU A 121 7.80 11.29 4.14
C LEU A 121 8.17 12.39 5.16
N PRO A 122 7.32 13.36 5.51
CA PRO A 122 7.61 14.31 6.58
C PRO A 122 7.79 13.66 7.96
N LEU A 123 7.11 12.54 8.23
CA LEU A 123 7.22 11.81 9.50
C LEU A 123 8.52 11.01 9.60
N VAL A 124 9.03 10.48 8.49
CA VAL A 124 10.16 9.55 8.47
C VAL A 124 11.44 10.13 7.88
N GLY A 125 11.36 11.25 7.17
CA GLY A 125 12.48 11.83 6.46
C GLY A 125 13.64 12.15 7.39
N ALA A 126 14.84 11.74 7.00
CA ALA A 126 16.05 12.18 7.66
C ALA A 126 16.16 13.71 7.49
N GLU A 127 16.18 14.44 8.60
CA GLU A 127 16.39 15.87 8.57
C GLU A 127 17.69 16.12 7.80
N LYS A 128 17.63 16.86 6.68
CA LYS A 128 18.85 17.33 6.03
C LYS A 128 19.53 18.23 7.06
N ALA A 129 20.53 17.70 7.75
CA ALA A 129 21.39 18.49 8.63
C ALA A 129 21.92 19.66 7.80
N CYS A 130 21.36 20.83 8.05
CA CYS A 130 21.85 22.07 7.48
C CYS A 130 23.21 22.32 8.13
N PHE A 131 24.29 22.06 7.39
CA PHE A 131 25.64 22.51 7.74
C PHE A 131 25.95 23.81 7.00
#